data_AF-A0A652KGK4-F1
#
_entry.id   AF-A0A652KGK4-F1
#
_cell.length_a   1.000
_cell.length_b   1.000
_cell.length_c   1.000
_cell.angle_alpha   90.00
_cell.angle_beta   90.00
_cell.angle_gamma   90.00
#
_symmetry.space_group_name_H-M   'P 1'
#
loop_
_entity.id
_entity.type
_entity.pdbx_description
1 polymer ?
#
loop_
_entity_poly.entity_id
_entity_poly.type
_entity_poly.pdbx_seq_one_letter_code
_entity_poly.pdbx_strand_id
1 'polypeptide(L)'
;MRRRHHFHIDHAGHSVSVTFQTGHTAVVEVLVDGKETGHATTAGDRPVVVAIELPTDPPTPATVRALPGPGIPRCVLEVEGSEPHVMSPRLY
;
A
#
# COMPACT_ATOMS: atom_id res chain seq x y z
N MET A 1 -16.87 6.38 11.25
CA MET A 1 -15.65 7.17 11.55
C MET A 1 -14.65 6.89 10.46
N ARG A 2 -13.98 7.93 9.91
CA ARG A 2 -12.86 7.72 8.99
C ARG A 2 -11.59 7.51 9.81
N ARG A 3 -10.82 6.46 9.55
CA ARG A 3 -9.51 6.24 10.17
C ARG A 3 -8.46 6.20 9.08
N ARG A 4 -7.35 6.88 9.31
CA ARG A 4 -6.22 6.88 8.38
C ARG A 4 -5.12 6.03 8.99
N HIS A 5 -4.66 5.05 8.22
CA HIS A 5 -3.59 4.15 8.57
C HIS A 5 -2.44 4.38 7.60
N HIS A 6 -1.23 4.47 8.14
CA HIS A 6 -0.02 4.63 7.36
C HIS A 6 0.79 3.36 7.45
N PHE A 7 1.32 2.91 6.32
CA PHE A 7 2.19 1.75 6.23
C PHE A 7 3.45 2.13 5.50
N HIS A 8 4.54 1.49 5.87
CA HIS A 8 5.83 1.77 5.28
C HIS A 8 6.68 0.50 5.24
N ILE A 9 7.44 0.35 4.16
CA ILE A 9 8.44 -0.68 3.98
C ILE A 9 9.56 -0.17 3.06
N ASP A 10 10.79 -0.56 3.36
CA ASP A 10 11.92 -0.39 2.44
C ASP A 10 12.08 -1.68 1.63
N HIS A 11 12.05 -1.57 0.30
CA HIS A 11 12.20 -2.72 -0.60
C HIS A 11 13.11 -2.34 -1.78
N ALA A 12 14.08 -3.19 -2.09
CA ALA A 12 15.06 -2.97 -3.16
C ALA A 12 15.80 -1.61 -3.11
N GLY A 13 15.96 -1.04 -1.91
CA GLY A 13 16.58 0.30 -1.72
C GLY A 13 15.63 1.48 -1.92
N HIS A 14 14.34 1.22 -2.18
CA HIS A 14 13.30 2.22 -2.34
C HIS A 14 12.32 2.20 -1.17
N SER A 15 11.85 3.39 -0.78
CA SER A 15 10.87 3.56 0.29
C SER A 15 9.47 3.50 -0.28
N VAL A 16 8.68 2.51 0.14
CA VAL A 16 7.28 2.38 -0.25
C VAL A 16 6.40 2.75 0.94
N SER A 17 5.57 3.77 0.77
CA SER A 17 4.63 4.25 1.77
C SER A 17 3.21 4.14 1.26
N VAL A 18 2.30 3.66 2.11
CA VAL A 18 0.90 3.45 1.74
C VAL A 18 0.01 4.11 2.78
N THR A 19 -0.82 5.05 2.32
CA THR A 19 -1.89 5.65 3.12
C THR A 19 -3.18 4.91 2.84
N PHE A 20 -3.75 4.27 3.86
CA PHE A 20 -5.06 3.63 3.76
C PHE A 20 -6.07 4.34 4.65
N GLN A 21 -7.03 5.02 4.04
CA GLN A 21 -8.14 5.66 4.72
C GLN A 21 -9.34 4.71 4.70
N THR A 22 -9.77 4.24 5.87
CA THR A 22 -10.97 3.40 6.04
C THR A 22 -12.20 4.27 6.34
N GLY A 23 -13.39 3.85 5.87
CA GLY A 23 -14.64 4.61 6.00
C GLY A 23 -15.73 4.11 5.05
N HIS A 24 -16.72 4.95 4.72
CA HIS A 24 -17.74 4.62 3.71
C HIS A 24 -17.12 4.34 2.32
N THR A 25 -16.13 5.15 1.98
CA THR A 25 -15.24 4.96 0.83
C THR A 25 -13.86 4.77 1.40
N ALA A 26 -13.22 3.67 1.07
CA ALA A 26 -11.84 3.44 1.43
C ALA A 26 -10.93 3.97 0.31
N VAL A 27 -9.88 4.70 0.69
CA VAL A 27 -8.94 5.34 -0.23
C VAL A 27 -7.55 4.80 0.08
N VAL A 28 -6.86 4.30 -0.95
CA VAL A 28 -5.48 3.83 -0.87
C VAL A 28 -4.64 4.71 -1.78
N GLU A 29 -3.61 5.30 -1.21
CA GLU A 29 -2.59 6.07 -1.91
C GLU A 29 -1.24 5.40 -1.65
N VAL A 30 -0.44 5.27 -2.70
CA VAL A 30 0.86 4.62 -2.67
C VAL A 30 1.92 5.58 -3.19
N LEU A 31 2.95 5.79 -2.37
CA LEU A 31 4.10 6.62 -2.68
C LEU A 31 5.34 5.74 -2.73
N VAL A 32 6.16 5.90 -3.77
CA VAL A 32 7.50 5.31 -3.87
C VAL A 32 8.51 6.45 -3.87
N ASP A 33 9.46 6.42 -2.95
CA ASP A 33 10.44 7.48 -2.71
C ASP A 33 9.81 8.88 -2.52
N GLY A 34 8.61 8.90 -1.94
CA GLY A 34 7.83 10.13 -1.72
C GLY A 34 7.07 10.66 -2.93
N LYS A 35 7.10 9.95 -4.07
CA LYS A 35 6.31 10.28 -5.26
C LYS A 35 5.10 9.36 -5.37
N GLU A 36 3.92 9.92 -5.63
CA GLU A 36 2.72 9.12 -5.87
C GLU A 36 2.91 8.25 -7.11
N THR A 37 2.73 6.94 -6.93
CA THR A 37 2.82 5.94 -8.00
C THR A 37 1.50 5.22 -8.24
N GLY A 38 0.60 5.22 -7.27
CA GLY A 38 -0.70 4.59 -7.40
C GLY A 38 -1.73 5.15 -6.44
N HIS A 39 -2.97 5.20 -6.90
CA HIS A 39 -4.12 5.64 -6.12
C HIS A 39 -5.35 4.81 -6.50
N ALA A 40 -6.08 4.31 -5.52
CA ALA A 40 -7.32 3.56 -5.74
C ALA A 40 -8.35 3.88 -4.66
N THR A 41 -9.62 3.78 -5.04
CA THR A 41 -10.75 3.93 -4.12
C THR A 41 -11.69 2.75 -4.25
N THR A 42 -12.27 2.32 -3.13
CA THR A 42 -13.26 1.25 -3.10
C THR A 42 -14.41 1.61 -2.17
N ALA A 43 -15.57 1.02 -2.42
CA ALA A 43 -16.74 1.17 -1.56
C ALA A 43 -16.78 0.06 -0.52
N GLY A 44 -16.98 0.44 0.74
CA GLY A 44 -17.08 -0.48 1.86
C GLY A 44 -15.76 -1.19 2.20
N ASP A 45 -15.88 -2.36 2.81
CA ASP A 45 -14.78 -3.10 3.45
C ASP A 45 -14.15 -4.14 2.51
N ARG A 46 -13.93 -3.76 1.24
CA ARG A 46 -13.35 -4.66 0.22
C ARG A 46 -11.83 -4.52 0.15
N PRO A 47 -11.09 -5.61 -0.12
CA PRO A 47 -9.68 -5.53 -0.46
C PRO A 47 -9.44 -4.57 -1.63
N VAL A 48 -8.39 -3.77 -1.52
CA VAL A 48 -7.93 -2.87 -2.58
C VAL A 48 -6.59 -3.35 -3.09
N VAL A 49 -6.44 -3.36 -4.40
CA VAL A 49 -5.22 -3.76 -5.10
C VAL A 49 -4.78 -2.56 -5.93
N VAL A 50 -3.54 -2.11 -5.74
CA VAL A 50 -2.95 -0.98 -6.45
C VAL A 50 -1.68 -1.47 -7.12
N ALA A 51 -1.68 -1.48 -8.46
CA ALA A 51 -0.46 -1.71 -9.22
C ALA A 51 0.43 -0.47 -9.13
N ILE A 52 1.72 -0.69 -8.90
CA ILE A 52 2.76 0.34 -8.83
C ILE A 52 4.01 -0.17 -9.55
N GLU A 53 4.93 0.74 -9.84
CA GLU A 53 6.23 0.41 -10.40
C GLU A 53 7.33 0.96 -9.49
N LEU A 54 8.29 0.11 -9.16
CA LEU A 54 9.48 0.52 -8.41
C LEU A 54 10.53 1.05 -9.39
N PRO A 55 11.17 2.20 -9.09
CA PRO A 55 12.15 2.84 -9.96
C PRO A 55 13.53 2.16 -9.85
N THR A 56 13.55 0.84 -9.99
CA THR A 56 14.76 0.01 -10.14
C THR A 56 15.22 0.04 -11.61
N ASP A 57 16.41 -0.51 -11.89
CA ASP A 57 16.90 -0.72 -13.26
C ASP A 57 17.09 -2.22 -13.54
N PRO A 58 16.21 -2.87 -14.34
CA PRO A 58 15.01 -2.32 -14.99
C PRO A 58 13.86 -2.01 -14.00
N PRO A 59 12.84 -1.19 -14.37
CA PRO A 59 11.69 -0.92 -13.52
C PRO A 59 10.97 -2.21 -13.11
N THR A 60 10.72 -2.37 -11.81
CA THR A 60 10.12 -3.60 -11.28
C THR A 60 8.62 -3.39 -11.05
N PRO A 61 7.74 -4.17 -11.69
CA PRO A 61 6.31 -4.13 -11.40
C PRO A 61 6.04 -4.70 -10.01
N ALA A 62 5.20 -3.99 -9.26
CA ALA A 62 4.80 -4.38 -7.92
C ALA A 62 3.30 -4.09 -7.69
N THR A 63 2.74 -4.72 -6.68
CA THR A 63 1.34 -4.60 -6.33
C THR A 63 1.19 -4.42 -4.84
N VAL A 64 0.49 -3.36 -4.42
CA VAL A 64 0.11 -3.14 -3.03
C VAL A 64 -1.30 -3.68 -2.82
N ARG A 65 -1.44 -4.59 -1.86
CA ARG A 65 -2.73 -5.13 -1.43
C ARG A 65 -3.07 -4.60 -0.04
N ALA A 66 -4.09 -3.76 0.02
CA ALA A 66 -4.65 -3.27 1.27
C ALA A 66 -5.90 -4.10 1.62
N LEU A 67 -5.80 -4.85 2.71
CA LEU A 67 -6.86 -5.69 3.26
C LEU A 67 -7.49 -4.94 4.43
N PRO A 68 -8.75 -4.50 4.33
CA PRO A 68 -9.47 -4.02 5.49
C PRO A 68 -9.69 -5.14 6.52
N GLY A 69 -9.85 -4.76 7.78
CA GLY A 69 -10.10 -5.70 8.88
C GLY A 69 -10.40 -4.98 10.20
N PRO A 70 -10.89 -5.70 11.21
CA PRO A 70 -11.21 -5.12 12.51
C PRO A 70 -9.93 -4.59 13.18
N GLY A 71 -9.86 -3.26 13.36
CA GLY A 71 -8.74 -2.59 14.01
C GLY A 71 -7.78 -1.93 13.02
N ILE A 72 -6.58 -2.49 12.87
CA ILE A 72 -5.55 -2.00 11.95
C ILE A 72 -5.62 -2.85 10.68
N PRO A 73 -5.81 -2.23 9.49
CA PRO A 73 -5.83 -2.96 8.24
C PRO A 73 -4.45 -3.59 7.95
N ARG A 74 -4.40 -4.56 7.05
CA ARG A 74 -3.16 -5.21 6.65
C ARG A 74 -2.77 -4.76 5.26
N CYS A 75 -1.56 -4.23 5.10
CA CYS A 75 -0.99 -3.91 3.80
C CYS A 75 0.15 -4.87 3.46
N VAL A 76 0.16 -5.37 2.24
CA VAL A 76 1.16 -6.29 1.70
C VAL A 76 1.68 -5.73 0.38
N LEU A 77 2.99 -5.71 0.21
CA LEU A 77 3.67 -5.43 -1.04
C LEU A 77 4.03 -6.76 -1.71
N GLU A 78 3.48 -7.00 -2.89
CA GLU A 78 3.80 -8.14 -3.75
C GLU A 78 4.67 -7.65 -4.90
N VAL A 79 5.84 -8.24 -5.07
CA VAL A 79 6.77 -7.93 -6.16
C VAL A 79 6.95 -9.19 -6.97
N GLU A 80 6.94 -9.08 -8.30
CA GLU A 80 7.12 -10.25 -9.15
C GLU A 80 8.45 -10.95 -8.85
N GLY A 81 8.40 -12.27 -8.63
CA GLY A 81 9.58 -13.06 -8.29
C GLY A 81 10.07 -12.94 -6.84
N SER A 82 9.36 -12.22 -5.96
CA SER A 82 9.67 -12.14 -4.53
C SER A 82 8.51 -12.61 -3.65
N GLU A 83 8.81 -12.99 -2.42
CA GLU A 83 7.77 -13.31 -1.45
C GLU A 83 6.93 -12.06 -1.10
N PRO A 84 5.64 -12.20 -0.77
CA PRO A 84 4.83 -11.07 -0.32
C PRO A 84 5.38 -10.46 0.98
N HIS A 85 5.66 -9.16 0.96
CA HIS A 85 6.22 -8.44 2.10
C HIS A 85 5.12 -7.73 2.87
N VAL A 86 4.97 -8.06 4.15
CA VAL A 86 4.02 -7.37 5.02
C VAL A 86 4.56 -6.00 5.39
N MET A 87 3.79 -4.95 5.09
CA MET A 87 4.17 -3.59 5.44
C MET A 87 3.89 -3.31 6.92
N SER A 88 4.80 -2.63 7.59
CA SER A 88 4.63 -2.29 9.00
C SER A 88 3.70 -1.09 9.16
N PRO A 89 2.64 -1.17 10.00
CA PRO A 89 1.80 -0.02 10.30
C PRO A 89 2.60 1.00 11.12
N ARG A 90 2.54 2.27 10.71
CA ARG A 90 3.06 3.41 11.47
C ARG A 90 1.90 4.12 12.15
N LEU A 91 1.94 4.14 13.47
CA LEU A 91 1.05 4.97 14.28
C LEU A 91 1.67 6.37 14.35
N TYR A 92 0.93 7.36 13.87
CA TYR A 92 1.25 8.78 14.01
C TYR A 92 0.24 9.43 14.97
#